data_AF-A0A524LB55-F1
#
_entry.id   AF-A0A524LB55-F1
#
_cell.length_a   1.000
_cell.length_b   1.000
_cell.length_c   1.000
_cell.angle_alpha   90.00
_cell.angle_beta   90.00
_cell.angle_gamma   90.00
#
_symmetry.space_group_name_H-M   'P 1'
#
loop_
_entity.id
_entity.type
_entity.pdbx_description
1 polymer ?
#
loop_
_entity_poly.entity_id
_entity_poly.type
_entity_poly.pdbx_seq_one_letter_code
_entity_poly.pdbx_strand_id
1 'polypeptide(L)' 'MEVLGRGLVILGVVFALVGCVLWLAPQVPYLGKLPGDLRIERAGFTLYFPITSCVLLSAVLTLLAQLWSRLR' A
#
# COMPACT_ATOMS: atom_id res chain seq x y z
N MET A 1 -5.28 -19.87 -22.49
CA MET A 1 -6.19 -18.77 -22.09
C MET A 1 -6.19 -18.52 -20.59
N GLU A 2 -6.07 -19.55 -19.74
CA GLU A 2 -6.04 -19.42 -18.29
C GLU A 2 -4.88 -18.56 -17.74
N VAL A 3 -3.65 -18.79 -18.21
CA VAL A 3 -2.46 -18.01 -17.80
C VAL A 3 -2.62 -16.52 -18.15
N LEU A 4 -3.17 -16.23 -19.34
CA LEU A 4 -3.47 -14.87 -19.80
C LEU A 4 -4.52 -14.19 -18.92
N GLY A 5 -5.62 -14.89 -18.60
CA GLY A 5 -6.66 -14.39 -17.70
C GLY A 5 -6.16 -14.10 -16.28
N ARG A 6 -5.31 -14.98 -15.73
CA ARG A 6 -4.68 -14.76 -14.42
C ARG A 6 -3.74 -13.55 -14.42
N GLY A 7 -2.95 -13.39 -15.48
CA GLY A 7 -2.08 -12.22 -15.66
C GLY A 7 -2.86 -10.91 -15.65
N LEU A 8 -3.99 -10.87 -16.37
CA LEU A 8 -4.89 -9.71 -16.41
C LEU A 8 -5.47 -9.36 -15.03
N VAL A 9 -5.89 -10.36 -14.24
CA VAL A 9 -6.41 -10.12 -12.88
C VAL A 9 -5.34 -9.54 -11.96
N ILE A 10 -4.13 -10.13 -11.95
CA ILE A 10 -3.02 -9.64 -11.12
C ILE A 10 -2.64 -8.21 -11.52
N LEU A 11 -2.52 -7.95 -12.82
CA LEU A 11 -2.18 -6.63 -13.35
C LEU A 11 -3.23 -5.57 -12.96
N GLY A 12 -4.52 -5.92 -13.05
CA GLY A 12 -5.61 -5.05 -12.62
C GLY A 12 -5.56 -4.71 -11.13
N VAL A 13 -5.26 -5.68 -10.27
CA VAL A 13 -5.09 -5.45 -8.83
C VAL A 13 -3.90 -4.52 -8.56
N VAL A 14 -2.76 -4.75 -9.23
CA VAL A 14 -1.58 -3.88 -9.10
C VAL A 14 -1.89 -2.44 -9.52
N PHE A 15 -2.55 -2.25 -10.67
CA PHE A 15 -2.96 -0.92 -11.12
C PHE A 15 -3.95 -0.24 -10.19
N ALA A 16 -4.93 -0.97 -9.64
CA ALA A 16 -5.87 -0.43 -8.67
C ALA A 16 -5.14 0.05 -7.40
N LEU A 17 -4.14 -0.69 -6.93
CA LEU A 17 -3.34 -0.32 -5.76
C LEU A 17 -2.48 0.91 -6.02
N VAL A 18 -1.79 0.97 -7.15
CA VAL A 18 -1.00 2.14 -7.56
C VAL A 18 -1.91 3.36 -7.71
N GLY A 19 -3.07 3.20 -8.34
CA GLY A 19 -4.08 4.25 -8.47
C GLY A 19 -4.60 4.74 -7.12
N CYS A 20 -4.83 3.82 -6.16
CA CYS A 20 -5.28 4.18 -4.82
C CYS A 20 -4.20 4.98 -4.06
N VAL A 21 -2.93 4.55 -4.14
CA VAL A 21 -1.79 5.28 -3.58
C VAL A 21 -1.67 6.67 -4.21
N LEU A 22 -1.73 6.78 -5.54
CA LEU A 22 -1.64 8.07 -6.24
C LEU A 22 -2.86 8.97 -6.04
N TRP A 23 -4.02 8.42 -5.72
CA TRP A 23 -5.25 9.19 -5.44
C TRP A 23 -5.29 9.69 -4.00
N LEU A 24 -4.79 8.88 -3.06
CA LEU A 24 -4.73 9.23 -1.64
C LEU A 24 -3.50 10.09 -1.33
N ALA A 25 -2.37 9.92 -2.01
CA ALA A 25 -1.13 10.66 -1.76
C ALA A 25 -1.26 12.20 -1.84
N PRO A 26 -1.99 12.81 -2.80
CA PRO A 26 -2.20 14.26 -2.87
C PRO A 26 -3.23 14.77 -1.86
N GLN A 27 -4.17 13.91 -1.44
CA GLN A 27 -5.19 14.24 -0.44
C GLN A 27 -4.67 14.15 0.99
N VAL A 28 -3.39 13.77 1.18
CA VAL A 28 -2.70 13.93 2.45
C VAL A 28 -2.01 15.31 2.43
N PRO A 29 -2.60 16.37 3.03
CA PRO A 29 -1.97 17.70 3.11
C PRO A 29 -0.68 17.72 3.96
N TYR A 30 -0.25 16.56 4.45
CA TYR A 30 0.96 16.29 5.20
C TYR A 30 1.43 14.88 4.82
N LEU A 31 2.32 14.75 3.83
CA LEU A 31 3.17 13.56 3.66
C LEU A 31 3.93 13.37 4.99
N GLY A 32 3.32 12.67 5.97
CA GLY A 32 3.70 12.79 7.37
C GLY A 32 2.62 12.66 8.45
N LYS A 33 1.32 12.84 8.14
CA LYS A 33 0.21 12.80 9.12
C LYS A 33 -0.98 11.96 8.63
N LEU A 34 -0.73 10.76 8.14
CA LEU A 34 -1.81 9.77 8.10
C LEU A 34 -2.20 9.42 9.54
N PRO A 35 -3.48 9.34 9.90
CA PRO A 35 -3.88 8.84 11.21
C PRO A 35 -3.30 7.44 11.41
N GLY A 36 -2.41 7.29 12.40
CA GLY A 36 -1.64 6.06 12.66
C GLY A 36 -0.13 6.14 12.36
N ASP A 37 0.34 7.14 11.61
CA ASP A 37 1.77 7.37 11.43
C ASP A 37 2.37 8.05 12.67
N LEU A 38 3.45 7.47 13.20
CA LEU A 38 4.09 7.94 14.42
C LEU A 38 5.05 9.08 14.07
N ARG A 39 4.67 10.32 14.37
CA ARG A 39 5.55 11.49 14.22
C ARG A 39 5.96 11.99 15.60
N ILE A 40 7.19 11.71 15.98
CA ILE A 40 7.78 12.21 17.23
C ILE A 40 8.60 13.45 16.90
N GLU A 41 8.14 14.61 17.35
CA GLU A 41 8.88 15.87 17.26
C GLU A 41 9.40 16.26 18.64
N ARG A 42 10.72 16.42 18.75
CA ARG A 42 11.43 17.00 19.90
C ARG A 42 12.28 18.17 19.40
N ALA A 43 12.72 19.04 20.32
CA ALA A 43 13.58 20.17 19.97
C ALA A 43 14.84 19.68 19.24
N GLY A 44 14.91 19.93 17.92
CA GLY A 44 16.02 19.50 17.04
C GLY A 44 15.93 18.09 16.45
N PHE A 45 14.87 17.31 16.72
CA PHE A 45 14.73 15.93 16.23
C PHE A 45 13.31 15.60 15.80
N THR A 46 13.15 15.17 14.55
CA THR A 46 11.88 14.70 14.00
C THR A 46 12.06 13.27 13.49
N LEU A 47 11.35 12.32 14.08
CA LEU A 47 11.29 10.93 13.62
C LEU A 47 9.90 10.62 13.08
N TYR A 48 9.85 10.17 11.83
CA TYR A 48 8.63 9.78 11.14
C TYR A 48 8.61 8.27 10.94
N PHE A 49 7.56 7.61 11.43
CA PHE A 49 7.37 6.18 11.32
C PHE A 49 6.03 5.88 10.61
N PRO A 50 6.07 5.49 9.31
CA PRO A 50 4.87 5.32 8.50
C PRO A 50 4.21 3.95 8.72
N ILE A 51 3.72 3.70 9.95
CA ILE A 51 3.15 2.40 10.37
C ILE A 51 1.98 2.00 9.47
N THR A 52 1.09 2.96 9.17
CA THR A 52 -0.11 2.70 8.38
C THR A 52 0.26 2.23 6.97
N SER A 53 1.28 2.84 6.38
CA SER A 53 1.79 2.47 5.05
C SER A 53 2.40 1.07 5.03
N CYS A 54 3.20 0.73 6.04
CA CYS A 54 3.80 -0.60 6.16
C CYS A 54 2.73 -1.70 6.30
N VAL A 55 1.70 -1.46 7.11
CA VAL A 55 0.58 -2.40 7.29
C VAL A 55 -0.22 -2.57 6.00
N LEU A 56 -0.54 -1.47 5.30
CA LEU A 56 -1.25 -1.51 4.02
C LEU A 56 -0.46 -2.31 2.97
N LEU A 57 0.83 -2.00 2.82
CA LEU A 57 1.70 -2.71 1.88
C LEU A 57 1.78 -4.21 2.21
N SER A 58 1.90 -4.56 3.50
CA SER A 58 1.93 -5.95 3.94
C SER A 58 0.61 -6.68 3.67
N ALA A 59 -0.54 -6.05 3.96
CA ALA A 59 -1.86 -6.63 3.69
C ALA A 59 -2.05 -6.90 2.18
N VAL A 60 -1.63 -5.95 1.35
CA VAL A 60 -1.66 -6.06 -0.11
C VAL A 60 -0.79 -7.22 -0.62
N LEU A 61 0.46 -7.28 -0.19
CA LEU A 61 1.38 -8.35 -0.55
C LEU A 61 0.84 -9.72 -0.11
N THR A 62 0.25 -9.77 1.09
CA THR A 62 -0.38 -10.98 1.63
C THR A 62 -1.58 -11.40 0.78
N LEU A 63 -2.46 -10.48 0.39
CA LEU A 63 -3.60 -10.76 -0.48
C LEU A 63 -3.15 -11.26 -1.86
N LEU A 64 -2.11 -10.65 -2.44
CA LEU A 64 -1.54 -11.10 -3.70
C LEU A 64 -0.93 -12.50 -3.58
N ALA A 65 -0.17 -12.77 -2.52
CA ALA A 65 0.40 -14.10 -2.26
C ALA A 65 -0.68 -15.16 -2.03
N GLN A 66 -1.75 -14.80 -1.30
CA GLN A 66 -2.87 -15.69 -1.03
C GLN A 66 -3.72 -15.94 -2.28
N LEU A 67 -3.91 -14.93 -3.13
CA LEU A 67 -4.57 -15.09 -4.42
C LEU A 67 -3.73 -15.98 -5.35
N TRP A 68 -2.41 -15.79 -5.38
CA TRP A 68 -1.50 -16.64 -6.13
C TRP A 68 -1.55 -18.11 -5.66
N SER A 69 -1.58 -18.35 -4.35
CA SER A 69 -1.63 -19.71 -3.80
C SER A 69 -2.99 -20.40 -4.00
N ARG A 70 -4.09 -19.64 -3.99
CA ARG A 70 -5.45 -20.14 -4.26
C ARG A 70 -5.71 -20.41 -5.74
N LEU A 71 -5.04 -19.67 -6.63
CA LEU A 71 -5.17 -19.85 -8.07
C LEU A 71 -4.26 -20.96 -8.57
N ARG A 72 -3.10 -21.20 -7.97
CA ARG A 72 -2.24 -22.34 -8.34
C ARG A 72 -2.90 -23.68 -8.02
#